data_AF-A0A9P1E8L0-F1
#
_entry.id   AF-A0A9P1E8L0-F1
#
_cell.length_a   1.000
_cell.length_b   1.000
_cell.length_c   1.000
_cell.angle_alpha   90.00
_cell.angle_beta   90.00
_cell.angle_gamma   90.00
#
_symmetry.space_group_name_H-M   'P 1'
#
loop_
_entity.id
_entity.type
_entity.pdbx_description
1 polymer ?
#
loop_
_entity_poly.entity_id
_entity_poly.type
_entity_poly.pdbx_seq_one_letter_code
_entity_poly.pdbx_strand_id
1 'polypeptide(L)' 'MLGVRKRGCLSCRKPIDGERYIYVGDGKRVEVEAIGVFRLLLKTGFYLDLKETFVVPSFRRNLISIS' A
#
# COMPACT_ATOMS: atom_id res chain seq x y z
N MET A 1 19.15 -13.28 1.99
CA MET A 1 17.67 -13.41 1.96
C MET A 1 17.10 -12.75 3.21
N LEU A 2 16.56 -11.54 3.10
CA LEU A 2 15.95 -10.82 4.24
C LEU A 2 14.55 -10.33 3.83
N GLY A 3 13.69 -11.27 3.43
CA GLY A 3 12.34 -10.96 2.95
C GLY A 3 11.32 -10.97 4.08
N VAL A 4 10.67 -9.83 4.32
CA VAL A 4 9.41 -9.77 5.07
C VAL A 4 8.39 -10.65 4.33
N ARG A 5 7.88 -11.71 4.96
CA ARG A 5 6.75 -12.48 4.41
C ARG A 5 5.48 -11.64 4.59
N LYS A 6 4.97 -11.03 3.51
CA LYS A 6 3.62 -10.45 3.47
C LYS A 6 2.62 -11.59 3.64
N ARG A 7 1.99 -11.71 4.81
CA ARG A 7 0.83 -12.61 5.00
C ARG A 7 -0.44 -11.87 4.57
N GLY A 8 -0.55 -11.64 3.26
CA GLY A 8 -1.80 -11.27 2.58
C GLY A 8 -2.52 -9.99 3.03
N CYS A 9 -3.62 -9.70 2.33
CA CYS A 9 -4.62 -8.72 2.74
C CYS A 9 -5.55 -9.37 3.77
N LEU A 10 -5.75 -8.75 4.93
CA LEU A 10 -6.73 -9.21 5.93
C LEU A 10 -8.17 -8.85 5.51
N SER A 11 -8.34 -7.67 4.92
CA SER A 11 -9.59 -7.21 4.33
C SER A 11 -9.29 -6.16 3.27
N CYS A 12 -9.92 -6.30 2.12
CA CYS A 12 -9.72 -5.43 0.95
C CYS A 12 -11.09 -4.99 0.41
N ARG A 13 -11.19 -3.74 0.00
CA ARG A 13 -12.36 -3.18 -0.70
C ARG A 13 -11.93 -2.49 -1.99
N LYS A 14 -12.88 -2.33 -2.90
CA LYS A 14 -12.68 -1.47 -4.07
C LYS A 14 -12.61 0.01 -3.63
N PRO A 15 -11.80 0.84 -4.30
CA PRO A 15 -11.81 2.28 -4.07
C PRO A 15 -13.16 2.88 -4.47
N ILE A 16 -13.58 3.92 -3.76
CA ILE A 16 -14.66 4.81 -4.21
C ILE A 16 -14.12 5.88 -5.15
N ASP A 17 -15.00 6.67 -5.77
CA ASP A 17 -14.65 7.65 -6.80
C ASP A 17 -13.52 8.61 -6.40
N GLY A 18 -13.54 9.09 -5.16
CA GLY A 18 -12.50 9.97 -4.62
C GLY A 18 -11.15 9.30 -4.35
N GLU A 19 -11.10 7.97 -4.39
CA GLU A 19 -9.91 7.16 -4.05
C GLU A 19 -9.34 6.40 -5.25
N ARG A 20 -9.95 6.55 -6.44
CA ARG A 20 -9.57 5.78 -7.64
C ARG A 20 -8.14 5.99 -8.08
N TYR A 21 -7.50 7.09 -7.65
CA TYR A 21 -6.18 7.47 -8.10
C TYR A 21 -5.30 7.99 -6.97
N ILE A 22 -4.03 7.59 -7.01
CA ILE A 22 -2.96 8.31 -6.30
C ILE A 22 -2.27 9.26 -7.27
N TYR A 23 -1.87 10.44 -6.78
CA TYR A 23 -1.12 11.43 -7.55
C TYR A 23 0.35 11.34 -7.17
N VAL A 24 1.19 11.14 -8.18
CA VAL A 24 2.63 11.05 -8.03
C VAL A 24 3.23 12.42 -8.35
N GLY A 25 4.34 12.78 -7.71
CA GLY A 25 4.94 14.11 -7.86
C GLY A 25 5.46 14.47 -9.26
N ASP A 26 5.33 13.61 -10.27
CA ASP A 26 5.55 13.93 -11.70
C ASP A 26 4.26 14.37 -12.40
N GLY A 27 3.17 14.58 -11.66
CA GLY A 27 1.85 14.90 -12.19
C GLY A 27 1.12 13.69 -12.79
N LYS A 28 1.71 12.49 -12.77
CA LYS A 28 1.01 11.28 -13.20
C LYS A 28 0.09 10.78 -12.10
N ARG A 29 -1.00 10.15 -12.53
CA ARG A 29 -1.90 9.42 -11.65
C ARG A 29 -1.76 7.92 -11.87
N VAL A 30 -1.95 7.14 -10.81
CA VAL A 30 -1.90 5.69 -10.85
C VAL A 30 -3.21 5.17 -10.27
N GLU A 31 -3.84 4.24 -10.97
CA GLU A 31 -5.10 3.65 -10.54
C GLU A 31 -4.89 2.77 -9.30
N VAL A 32 -5.81 2.89 -8.36
CA VAL A 32 -5.85 2.10 -7.14
C VAL A 32 -6.64 0.83 -7.42
N GLU A 33 -6.03 -0.34 -7.19
CA GLU A 33 -6.68 -1.64 -7.39
C GLU A 33 -7.55 -2.02 -6.20
N ALA A 34 -7.06 -1.75 -4.99
CA ALA A 34 -7.74 -2.05 -3.74
C ALA A 34 -7.25 -1.16 -2.61
N ILE A 35 -8.09 -1.03 -1.57
CA ILE A 35 -7.71 -0.43 -0.29
C ILE A 35 -7.99 -1.45 0.79
N GLY A 36 -7.05 -1.66 1.70
CA GLY A 36 -7.20 -2.72 2.68
C GLY A 36 -6.31 -2.63 3.90
N VAL A 37 -6.49 -3.61 4.78
CA VAL A 37 -5.65 -3.85 5.95
C VAL A 37 -4.66 -4.95 5.63
N PHE A 38 -3.37 -4.66 5.79
CA PHE A 38 -2.29 -5.61 5.50
C PHE A 38 -1.49 -5.90 6.74
N ARG A 39 -1.26 -7.18 7.03
CA ARG A 39 -0.47 -7.61 8.18
C ARG A 39 0.92 -8.05 7.75
N LEU A 40 1.92 -7.34 8.25
CA LEU A 40 3.32 -7.67 8.06
C LEU A 40 3.85 -8.41 9.29
N LEU A 41 4.40 -9.61 9.08
CA LEU A 41 5.21 -10.25 10.12
C LEU A 41 6.61 -9.65 10.09
N LEU A 42 6.99 -9.01 11.19
CA LEU A 42 8.33 -8.47 11.38
C LEU A 42 9.30 -9.57 11.80
N LYS A 43 10.59 -9.36 11.57
CA LYS A 43 11.65 -10.31 11.98
C LYS A 43 11.69 -10.54 13.50
N THR A 44 11.19 -9.58 14.26
CA THR A 44 11.04 -9.64 15.72
C THR A 44 9.92 -10.58 16.18
N GLY A 45 9.11 -11.13 15.26
CA GLY A 45 7.95 -11.96 15.57
C GLY A 45 6.66 -11.17 15.82
N PHE A 46 6.75 -9.84 15.94
CA PHE A 46 5.59 -8.97 16.05
C PHE A 46 4.88 -8.74 14.71
N TYR A 47 3.60 -8.39 14.78
CA TYR A 47 2.80 -8.01 13.63
C TYR A 47 2.66 -6.49 13.54
N LEU A 48 2.83 -5.95 12.33
CA LEU A 48 2.48 -4.57 11.99
C LEU A 48 1.28 -4.59 11.05
N ASP A 49 0.17 -4.02 11.50
CA ASP A 49 -1.04 -3.87 10.69
C ASP A 49 -1.04 -2.49 10.02
N LEU A 50 -0.96 -2.48 8.70
CA LEU A 50 -1.11 -1.29 7.86
C LEU A 50 -2.60 -1.15 7.54
N LYS A 51 -3.26 -0.10 8.04
CA LYS A 51 -4.68 0.19 7.78
C LYS A 51 -4.82 1.15 6.60
N GLU A 52 -5.99 1.14 5.94
CA GLU A 52 -6.32 2.02 4.79
C GLU A 52 -5.18 2.13 3.76
N THR A 53 -4.56 0.99 3.41
CA THR A 53 -3.39 0.96 2.53
C THR A 53 -3.81 0.74 1.08
N PHE A 54 -3.32 1.61 0.20
CA PHE A 54 -3.58 1.57 -1.24
C PHE A 54 -2.70 0.51 -1.93
N VAL A 55 -3.34 -0.36 -2.70
CA VAL A 55 -2.68 -1.29 -3.62
C VAL A 55 -2.64 -0.66 -5.00
N VAL A 56 -1.43 -0.49 -5.52
CA VAL A 56 -1.19 0.01 -6.88
C VAL A 56 -0.20 -0.93 -7.59
N PRO A 57 -0.41 -1.24 -8.88
CA PRO A 57 0.36 -2.29 -9.57
C PRO A 57 1.82 -1.92 -9.75
N SER A 58 2.09 -0.66 -10.13
CA SER A 58 3.45 -0.11 -10.16
C SER A 58 3.43 1.41 -10.30
N PHE A 59 4.44 2.06 -9.72
CA PHE A 59 4.82 3.43 -10.04
C PHE A 59 6.30 3.63 -9.74
N ARG A 60 6.96 4.54 -10.46
CA ARG A 60 8.41 4.77 -10.34
C ARG A 60 8.70 6.14 -9.74
N ARG A 61 8.70 6.24 -8.41
CA ARG A 61 9.41 7.28 -7.63
C ARG A 61 9.69 6.75 -6.22
N ASN A 62 10.72 7.29 -5.56
CA ASN A 62 10.90 7.08 -4.13
C ASN A 62 9.67 7.58 -3.38
N LEU A 63 9.27 6.89 -2.31
CA LEU A 63 8.28 7.40 -1.36
C LEU A 63 8.88 8.65 -0.71
N ILE A 64 8.50 9.84 -1.17
CA ILE A 64 8.92 11.09 -0.54
C ILE A 64 7.93 11.34 0.59
N SER A 65 8.37 11.10 1.83
CA SER A 65 7.67 11.55 3.03
C SER A 65 8.08 13.00 3.27
N ILE A 66 7.10 13.90 3.23
CA ILE A 66 7.28 15.29 3.66
C ILE A 66 6.64 15.36 5.05
N SER A 67 7.42 15.77 6.05
CA SER A 67 6.97 15.97 7.44
C SER A 67 6.13 17.23 7.56
#